data_AF-A0A973FY91-F1
#
_entry.id   AF-A0A973FY91-F1
#
_cell.length_a   1.000
_cell.length_b   1.000
_cell.length_c   1.000
_cell.angle_alpha   90.00
_cell.angle_beta   90.00
_cell.angle_gamma   90.00
#
_symmetry.space_group_name_H-M   'P 1'
#
loop_
_entity.id
_entity.type
_entity.pdbx_description
1 polymer ?
#
loop_
_entity_poly.entity_id
_entity_poly.type
_entity_poly.pdbx_seq_one_letter_code
_entity_poly.pdbx_strand_id
1 'polypeptide(L)'
;MIFHQSMVIPSLYTEEEQFVLERWLQKASSCPEKGELDDSGRVAEIALATIQSRLPEGLSIREDGKAVVGRKTWQLPVRMRSDIIFPVHLFDIDWDDSQPGVSWPEVYYATYLPGFDVYAVTISMDSGELYGYADLAIGFFRAEQVSQIVEKASGIVRSWWKYLHEELHKPVWKVFRKPGLIDAAYASHVREEEWSAVGSHDEIIP
;
A
#
# COMPACT_ATOMS: atom_id res chain seq x y z
N MET A 1 -22.58 11.23 -16.78
CA MET A 1 -21.25 10.79 -17.25
C MET A 1 -21.40 9.32 -17.64
N ILE A 2 -21.26 9.00 -18.93
CA ILE A 2 -21.51 7.65 -19.44
C ILE A 2 -20.25 6.83 -19.18
N PHE A 3 -20.31 5.88 -18.25
CA PHE A 3 -19.28 4.84 -18.15
C PHE A 3 -19.32 4.04 -19.45
N HIS A 4 -18.23 4.11 -20.23
CA HIS A 4 -17.99 3.19 -21.32
C HIS A 4 -18.11 1.77 -20.76
N GLN A 5 -18.80 0.87 -21.47
CA GLN A 5 -18.88 -0.55 -21.09
C GLN A 5 -17.48 -1.03 -20.73
N SER A 6 -17.25 -1.34 -19.43
CA SER A 6 -16.03 -1.95 -18.96
C SER A 6 -15.77 -3.16 -19.84
N MET A 7 -14.70 -3.10 -20.64
CA MET A 7 -14.32 -4.22 -21.48
C MET A 7 -13.85 -5.30 -20.52
N VAL A 8 -14.73 -6.27 -20.24
CA VAL A 8 -14.42 -7.45 -19.44
C VAL A 8 -13.20 -8.08 -20.07
N ILE A 9 -12.12 -8.24 -19.30
CA ILE A 9 -10.99 -9.11 -19.67
C ILE A 9 -11.05 -10.31 -18.74
N PRO A 10 -11.93 -11.31 -19.01
CA PRO A 10 -12.10 -12.48 -18.13
C PRO A 10 -10.80 -13.28 -17.96
N SER A 11 -9.85 -13.11 -18.90
CA SER A 11 -8.55 -13.74 -18.84
C SER A 11 -7.60 -13.12 -17.80
N LEU A 12 -7.90 -11.95 -17.24
CA LEU A 12 -7.08 -11.27 -16.23
C LEU A 12 -7.70 -11.24 -14.84
N TYR A 13 -9.03 -11.24 -14.74
CA TYR A 13 -9.75 -11.18 -13.47
C TYR A 13 -10.96 -12.11 -13.49
N THR A 14 -11.18 -12.85 -12.41
CA THR A 14 -12.46 -13.53 -12.17
C THR A 14 -13.59 -12.50 -12.02
N GLU A 15 -14.83 -12.91 -12.21
CA GLU A 15 -16.00 -12.02 -12.03
C GLU A 15 -16.04 -11.39 -10.62
N GLU A 16 -15.70 -12.17 -9.60
CA GLU A 16 -15.59 -11.69 -8.23
C GLU A 16 -14.52 -10.60 -8.09
N GLU A 17 -13.34 -10.81 -8.67
CA GLU A 17 -12.24 -9.85 -8.60
C GLU A 17 -12.55 -8.57 -9.36
N GLN A 18 -13.28 -8.65 -10.49
CA GLN A 18 -13.76 -7.47 -11.20
C GLN A 18 -14.73 -6.68 -10.33
N PHE A 19 -15.69 -7.34 -9.69
CA PHE A 19 -16.66 -6.69 -8.81
C PHE A 19 -15.97 -5.98 -7.63
N VAL A 20 -14.99 -6.64 -7.02
CA VAL A 20 -14.14 -6.08 -5.96
C VAL A 20 -13.39 -4.84 -6.46
N LEU A 21 -12.75 -4.91 -7.62
CA LEU A 21 -12.01 -3.79 -8.21
C LEU A 21 -12.93 -2.60 -8.54
N GLU A 22 -14.09 -2.86 -9.14
CA GLU A 22 -15.08 -1.81 -9.45
C GLU A 22 -15.60 -1.13 -8.18
N ARG A 23 -15.94 -1.91 -7.15
CA ARG A 23 -16.42 -1.37 -5.87
C ARG A 23 -15.34 -0.56 -5.16
N TRP A 24 -14.10 -1.03 -5.17
CA TRP A 24 -12.98 -0.31 -4.60
C TRP A 24 -12.71 1.01 -5.34
N LEU A 25 -12.69 1.00 -6.68
CA LEU A 25 -12.47 2.21 -7.49
C LEU A 25 -13.57 3.28 -7.32
N GLN A 26 -14.81 2.87 -7.03
CA GLN A 26 -15.89 3.81 -6.73
C GLN A 26 -15.70 4.50 -5.37
N LYS A 27 -15.21 3.76 -4.36
CA LYS A 27 -15.08 4.24 -2.98
C LYS A 27 -13.77 5.01 -2.73
N ALA A 28 -12.63 4.47 -3.18
CA ALA A 28 -11.29 4.99 -2.90
C ALA A 28 -10.96 6.34 -3.60
N SER A 29 -11.96 7.02 -4.17
CA SER A 29 -11.84 8.35 -4.80
C SER A 29 -11.59 9.47 -3.77
N SER A 30 -11.79 9.18 -2.49
CA SER A 30 -11.63 10.08 -1.35
C SER A 30 -10.77 9.36 -0.31
N CYS A 31 -9.89 10.10 0.38
CA CYS A 31 -9.03 9.63 1.46
C CYS A 31 -9.71 8.56 2.33
N PRO A 32 -9.05 7.44 2.68
CA PRO A 32 -9.73 6.35 3.40
C PRO A 32 -10.20 6.85 4.78
N GLU A 33 -11.49 7.11 4.91
CA GLU A 33 -12.10 7.22 6.24
C GLU A 33 -12.18 5.81 6.86
N LYS A 34 -12.25 5.75 8.20
CA LYS A 34 -12.16 4.54 9.06
C LYS A 34 -13.12 3.38 8.71
N GLY A 35 -13.99 3.52 7.70
CA GLY A 35 -14.88 2.49 7.15
C GLY A 35 -14.58 2.02 5.72
N GLU A 36 -13.48 2.44 5.08
CA GLU A 36 -13.24 2.30 3.62
C GLU A 36 -12.11 1.33 3.21
N LEU A 37 -11.60 0.49 4.12
CA LEU A 37 -10.69 -0.60 3.73
C LEU A 37 -11.40 -1.82 3.11
N ASP A 38 -12.73 -1.76 2.93
CA ASP A 38 -13.50 -2.72 2.14
C ASP A 38 -12.77 -2.97 0.82
N ASP A 39 -12.55 -4.24 0.50
CA ASP A 39 -11.81 -4.71 -0.69
C ASP A 39 -10.33 -4.34 -0.78
N SER A 40 -9.81 -3.41 0.02
CA SER A 40 -8.42 -2.95 -0.09
C SER A 40 -7.40 -4.08 0.05
N GLY A 41 -7.65 -5.03 0.96
CA GLY A 41 -6.86 -6.26 1.08
C GLY A 41 -6.93 -7.09 -0.21
N ARG A 42 -8.14 -7.36 -0.72
CA ARG A 42 -8.33 -8.17 -1.92
C ARG A 42 -7.76 -7.52 -3.19
N VAL A 43 -7.84 -6.19 -3.31
CA VAL A 43 -7.17 -5.45 -4.38
C VAL A 43 -5.65 -5.55 -4.26
N ALA A 44 -5.10 -5.47 -3.04
CA ALA A 44 -3.68 -5.66 -2.82
C ALA A 44 -3.22 -7.08 -3.18
N GLU A 45 -4.02 -8.11 -2.88
CA GLU A 45 -3.75 -9.50 -3.30
C GLU A 45 -3.64 -9.61 -4.83
N ILE A 46 -4.53 -8.94 -5.56
CA ILE A 46 -4.52 -8.92 -7.03
C ILE A 46 -3.30 -8.16 -7.56
N ALA A 47 -3.04 -6.97 -7.00
CA ALA A 47 -1.95 -6.11 -7.43
C ALA A 47 -0.59 -6.75 -7.16
N LEU A 48 -0.36 -7.25 -5.95
CA LEU A 48 0.92 -7.80 -5.49
C LEU A 48 1.12 -9.29 -5.82
N ALA A 49 0.13 -9.91 -6.47
CA ALA A 49 0.08 -11.31 -6.87
C ALA A 49 1.42 -11.88 -7.34
N THR A 50 2.11 -11.17 -8.24
CA THR A 50 3.30 -11.66 -8.94
C THR A 50 4.59 -11.55 -8.11
N ILE A 51 4.56 -10.84 -6.98
CA ILE A 51 5.71 -10.64 -6.10
C ILE A 51 5.48 -11.14 -4.68
N GLN A 52 4.39 -11.87 -4.43
CA GLN A 52 4.00 -12.35 -3.10
C GLN A 52 5.16 -12.97 -2.29
N SER A 53 6.01 -13.78 -2.92
CA SER A 53 7.16 -14.45 -2.27
C SER A 53 8.31 -13.51 -1.89
N ARG A 54 8.21 -12.22 -2.21
CA ARG A 54 9.21 -11.18 -1.95
C ARG A 54 8.68 -10.09 -1.01
N LEU A 55 7.41 -10.19 -0.59
CA LEU A 55 6.81 -9.26 0.35
C LEU A 55 7.34 -9.51 1.77
N PRO A 56 7.32 -8.52 2.68
CA PRO A 56 7.79 -8.70 4.05
C PRO A 56 7.12 -9.87 4.76
N GLU A 57 7.89 -10.70 5.44
CA GLU A 57 7.36 -11.84 6.22
C GLU A 57 7.65 -11.62 7.69
N GLY A 58 6.60 -11.47 8.51
CA GLY A 58 6.72 -11.55 9.95
C GLY A 58 7.05 -12.98 10.36
N LEU A 59 8.22 -13.18 10.99
CA LEU A 59 8.62 -14.47 11.56
C LEU A 59 8.42 -14.41 13.08
N SER A 60 7.54 -15.25 13.60
CA SER A 60 7.42 -15.48 15.04
C SER A 60 7.96 -16.85 15.40
N ILE A 61 8.59 -16.99 16.55
CA ILE A 61 9.00 -18.30 17.09
C ILE A 61 8.00 -18.67 18.18
N ARG A 62 7.34 -19.81 18.03
CA ARG A 62 6.44 -20.37 19.06
C ARG A 62 7.22 -20.85 20.27
N GLU A 63 6.53 -21.03 21.39
CA GLU A 63 7.12 -21.62 22.61
C GLU A 63 7.78 -22.99 22.38
N ASP A 64 7.33 -23.76 21.36
CA ASP A 64 7.93 -25.04 20.96
C ASP A 64 9.18 -24.90 20.08
N GLY A 65 9.68 -23.67 19.89
CA GLY A 65 10.86 -23.35 19.09
C GLY A 65 10.61 -23.35 17.58
N LYS A 66 9.38 -23.58 17.10
CA LYS A 66 9.08 -23.57 15.68
C LYS A 66 8.83 -22.16 15.17
N ALA A 67 9.46 -21.85 14.05
CA ALA A 67 9.19 -20.63 13.32
C ALA A 67 7.83 -20.70 12.63
N VAL A 68 7.07 -19.62 12.74
CA VAL A 68 5.76 -19.41 12.11
C VAL A 68 5.85 -18.15 11.31
N VAL A 69 5.62 -18.28 10.00
CA VAL A 69 5.42 -17.16 9.11
C VAL A 69 4.00 -16.64 9.35
N GLY A 70 3.88 -15.39 9.79
CA GLY A 70 2.59 -14.75 10.09
C GLY A 70 1.79 -14.36 8.84
N ARG A 71 2.42 -14.41 7.67
CA ARG A 71 1.81 -14.03 6.39
C ARG A 71 0.98 -15.16 5.79
N LYS A 72 -0.27 -14.86 5.41
CA LYS A 72 -1.11 -15.78 4.64
C LYS A 72 -0.66 -15.80 3.18
N THR A 73 -0.51 -16.99 2.60
CA THR A 73 -0.29 -17.15 1.16
C THR A 73 -1.63 -17.18 0.41
N TRP A 74 -1.76 -16.38 -0.64
CA TRP A 74 -2.86 -16.39 -1.60
C TRP A 74 -2.52 -17.28 -2.80
N GLN A 75 -3.53 -17.98 -3.32
CA GLN A 75 -3.45 -18.67 -4.60
C GLN A 75 -3.85 -17.72 -5.72
N LEU A 76 -3.10 -17.77 -6.83
CA LEU A 76 -3.44 -17.02 -8.04
C LEU A 76 -4.37 -17.88 -8.91
N PRO A 77 -5.68 -17.59 -8.99
CA PRO A 77 -6.59 -18.37 -9.82
C PRO A 77 -6.32 -18.16 -11.31
N VAL A 78 -5.75 -17.01 -11.68
CA VAL A 78 -5.52 -16.60 -13.07
C VAL A 78 -4.02 -16.60 -13.38
N ARG A 79 -3.57 -17.59 -14.17
CA ARG A 79 -2.15 -17.74 -14.54
C ARG A 79 -1.60 -16.58 -15.36
N MET A 80 -2.40 -15.99 -16.25
CA MET A 80 -1.96 -14.92 -17.17
C MET A 80 -1.47 -13.65 -16.46
N ARG A 81 -1.76 -13.49 -15.16
CA ARG A 81 -1.32 -12.34 -14.35
C ARG A 81 0.19 -12.24 -14.23
N SER A 82 0.91 -13.37 -14.17
CA SER A 82 2.36 -13.39 -14.03
C SER A 82 3.10 -12.63 -15.13
N ASP A 83 2.45 -12.48 -16.29
CA ASP A 83 3.08 -11.95 -17.49
C ASP A 83 2.67 -10.49 -17.78
N ILE A 84 1.71 -9.93 -17.01
CA ILE A 84 1.08 -8.64 -17.33
C ILE A 84 0.99 -7.71 -16.11
N ILE A 85 0.83 -8.25 -14.90
CA ILE A 85 0.76 -7.45 -13.67
C ILE A 85 2.14 -7.36 -13.03
N PHE A 86 2.76 -6.19 -13.11
CA PHE A 86 4.09 -5.94 -12.57
C PHE A 86 4.07 -4.79 -11.56
N PRO A 87 4.07 -5.11 -10.26
CA PRO A 87 4.22 -4.12 -9.21
C PRO A 87 5.55 -3.39 -9.35
N VAL A 88 5.47 -2.08 -9.47
CA VAL A 88 6.63 -1.20 -9.50
C VAL A 88 6.95 -0.79 -8.08
N HIS A 89 8.15 -1.15 -7.62
CA HIS A 89 8.63 -0.80 -6.29
C HIS A 89 8.83 0.71 -6.16
N LEU A 90 8.20 1.30 -5.14
CA LEU A 90 8.30 2.74 -4.86
C LEU A 90 9.45 3.01 -3.89
N PHE A 91 9.38 2.45 -2.67
CA PHE A 91 10.40 2.53 -1.62
C PHE A 91 10.03 1.67 -0.40
N ASP A 92 10.97 1.50 0.53
CA ASP A 92 10.79 0.80 1.81
C ASP A 92 11.10 1.73 2.99
N ILE A 93 10.28 1.70 4.03
CA ILE A 93 10.55 2.34 5.32
C ILE A 93 10.52 1.31 6.45
N ASP A 94 11.05 1.74 7.59
CA ASP A 94 10.82 1.09 8.87
C ASP A 94 10.15 2.06 9.84
N TRP A 95 9.05 1.62 10.45
CA TRP A 95 8.36 2.39 11.48
C TRP A 95 9.10 2.33 12.82
N ASP A 96 9.86 1.26 13.09
CA ASP A 96 10.54 1.08 14.35
C ASP A 96 11.99 0.61 14.16
N ASP A 97 12.90 1.29 14.83
CA ASP A 97 14.31 0.89 15.00
C ASP A 97 14.74 1.14 16.46
N SER A 98 13.76 1.19 17.37
CA SER A 98 13.97 1.58 18.77
C SER A 98 14.69 0.49 19.58
N GLN A 99 14.63 -0.77 19.13
CA GLN A 99 15.22 -1.90 19.83
C GLN A 99 15.85 -2.91 18.85
N PRO A 100 17.07 -3.42 19.15
CA PRO A 100 17.66 -4.49 18.38
C PRO A 100 16.72 -5.71 18.27
N GLY A 101 16.33 -6.06 17.05
CA GLY A 101 15.43 -7.17 16.78
C GLY A 101 13.94 -6.81 16.69
N VAL A 102 13.57 -5.54 16.88
CA VAL A 102 12.23 -5.01 16.57
C VAL A 102 12.33 -4.19 15.29
N SER A 103 11.55 -4.56 14.28
CA SER A 103 11.49 -3.92 12.97
C SER A 103 10.06 -4.05 12.47
N TRP A 104 9.50 -2.96 11.99
CA TRP A 104 8.15 -2.88 11.42
C TRP A 104 8.26 -2.32 9.99
N PRO A 105 8.75 -3.14 9.05
CA PRO A 105 8.94 -2.72 7.68
C PRO A 105 7.60 -2.46 7.00
N GLU A 106 7.56 -1.40 6.20
CA GLU A 106 6.45 -1.12 5.30
C GLU A 106 7.00 -0.81 3.91
N VAL A 107 6.49 -1.55 2.93
CA VAL A 107 6.98 -1.54 1.55
C VAL A 107 5.89 -1.01 0.64
N TYR A 108 6.26 -0.11 -0.27
CA TYR A 108 5.32 0.58 -1.15
C TYR A 108 5.47 0.14 -2.60
N TYR A 109 4.35 -0.11 -3.27
CA TYR A 109 4.30 -0.43 -4.70
C TYR A 109 3.21 0.36 -5.42
N ALA A 110 3.45 0.65 -6.70
CA ALA A 110 2.43 1.07 -7.65
C ALA A 110 2.25 -0.01 -8.72
N THR A 111 1.03 -0.48 -8.92
CA THR A 111 0.74 -1.56 -9.87
C THR A 111 -0.33 -1.12 -10.86
N TYR A 112 0.00 -1.16 -12.15
CA TYR A 112 -0.99 -0.92 -13.20
C TYR A 112 -2.01 -2.06 -13.23
N LEU A 113 -3.30 -1.72 -13.27
CA LEU A 113 -4.40 -2.67 -13.36
C LEU A 113 -5.02 -2.59 -14.78
N PRO A 114 -4.63 -3.50 -15.70
CA PRO A 114 -5.16 -3.51 -17.06
C PRO A 114 -6.69 -3.64 -17.07
N GLY A 115 -7.36 -3.02 -18.04
CA GLY A 115 -8.82 -3.01 -18.15
C GLY A 115 -9.51 -1.91 -17.33
N PHE A 116 -8.87 -1.41 -16.26
CA PHE A 116 -9.35 -0.28 -15.46
C PHE A 116 -8.60 1.03 -15.75
N ASP A 117 -7.42 0.94 -16.39
CA ASP A 117 -6.56 2.07 -16.76
C ASP A 117 -6.18 2.94 -15.55
N VAL A 118 -5.74 2.28 -14.48
CA VAL A 118 -5.33 2.90 -13.21
C VAL A 118 -4.11 2.20 -12.64
N TYR A 119 -3.35 2.93 -11.83
CA TYR A 119 -2.32 2.40 -10.94
C TYR A 119 -2.90 2.33 -9.53
N ALA A 120 -2.91 1.14 -8.94
CA ALA A 120 -3.17 0.97 -7.51
C ALA A 120 -1.88 1.16 -6.72
N VAL A 121 -1.92 2.00 -5.70
CA VAL A 121 -0.84 2.13 -4.72
C VAL A 121 -1.14 1.21 -3.56
N THR A 122 -0.16 0.41 -3.19
CA THR A 122 -0.28 -0.61 -2.14
C THR A 122 0.84 -0.48 -1.13
N ILE A 123 0.52 -0.82 0.11
CA ILE A 123 1.49 -1.06 1.17
C ILE A 123 1.51 -2.54 1.51
N SER A 124 2.68 -3.01 1.92
CA SER A 124 2.90 -4.35 2.44
C SER A 124 3.69 -4.28 3.74
N MET A 125 3.13 -4.85 4.79
CA MET A 125 3.72 -4.96 6.13
C MET A 125 4.07 -6.42 6.43
N ASP A 126 4.83 -6.63 7.49
CA ASP A 126 5.24 -7.95 7.98
C ASP A 126 4.08 -8.75 8.61
N SER A 127 3.10 -8.06 9.18
CA SER A 127 1.92 -8.65 9.82
C SER A 127 0.64 -7.86 9.53
N GLY A 128 -0.50 -8.56 9.59
CA GLY A 128 -1.83 -7.95 9.46
C GLY A 128 -2.47 -7.56 10.78
N GLU A 129 -1.72 -7.53 11.90
CA GLU A 129 -2.29 -7.38 13.24
C GLU A 129 -3.08 -6.08 13.42
N LEU A 130 -2.68 -5.00 12.74
CA LEU A 130 -3.31 -3.69 12.88
C LEU A 130 -4.59 -3.53 12.05
N TYR A 131 -4.70 -4.21 10.90
CA TYR A 131 -5.78 -3.98 9.92
C TYR A 131 -6.50 -5.26 9.45
N GLY A 132 -6.13 -6.43 9.99
CA GLY A 132 -6.58 -7.75 9.52
C GLY A 132 -5.91 -8.23 8.23
N TYR A 133 -5.14 -7.37 7.55
CA TYR A 133 -4.43 -7.67 6.30
C TYR A 133 -2.99 -7.15 6.37
N ALA A 134 -2.03 -7.97 5.93
CA ALA A 134 -0.64 -7.57 5.77
C ALA A 134 -0.40 -6.70 4.52
N ASP A 135 -1.35 -6.72 3.58
CA ASP A 135 -1.33 -5.95 2.34
C ASP A 135 -2.58 -5.10 2.22
N LEU A 136 -2.42 -3.83 1.83
CA LEU A 136 -3.54 -2.92 1.63
C LEU A 136 -3.33 -2.07 0.38
N ALA A 137 -4.37 -1.94 -0.44
CA ALA A 137 -4.45 -0.92 -1.48
C ALA A 137 -4.91 0.39 -0.83
N ILE A 138 -4.04 1.39 -0.82
CA ILE A 138 -4.24 2.66 -0.09
C ILE A 138 -4.77 3.80 -0.98
N GLY A 139 -4.88 3.55 -2.28
CA GLY A 139 -5.49 4.48 -3.23
C GLY A 139 -5.10 4.15 -4.68
N PHE A 140 -5.62 4.92 -5.63
CA PHE A 140 -5.29 4.75 -7.04
C PHE A 140 -5.18 6.08 -7.79
N PHE A 141 -4.54 6.04 -8.95
CA PHE A 141 -4.46 7.17 -9.86
C PHE A 141 -4.42 6.73 -11.32
N ARG A 142 -4.74 7.64 -12.24
CA ARG A 142 -4.46 7.47 -13.68
C ARG A 142 -3.16 8.14 -14.04
N ALA A 143 -2.34 7.52 -14.88
CA ALA A 143 -1.14 8.14 -15.44
C ALA A 143 -1.03 7.78 -16.92
N GLU A 144 -0.88 8.80 -17.76
CA GLU A 144 -0.66 8.64 -19.20
C GLU A 144 0.83 8.45 -19.51
N GLN A 145 1.70 8.88 -18.59
CA GLN A 145 3.14 8.84 -18.74
C GLN A 145 3.81 8.33 -17.47
N VAL A 146 4.90 7.57 -17.64
CA VAL A 146 5.69 7.02 -16.52
C VAL A 146 6.21 8.13 -15.60
N SER A 147 6.50 9.31 -16.14
CA SER A 147 6.94 10.49 -15.38
C SER A 147 5.93 10.95 -14.32
N GLN A 148 4.64 10.65 -14.49
CA GLN A 148 3.58 11.03 -13.56
C GLN A 148 3.43 10.06 -12.37
N ILE A 149 4.04 8.88 -12.45
CA ILE A 149 3.88 7.82 -11.45
C ILE A 149 4.40 8.29 -10.09
N VAL A 150 5.60 8.89 -10.04
CA VAL A 150 6.21 9.37 -8.80
C VAL A 150 5.33 10.41 -8.12
N GLU A 151 4.99 11.49 -8.81
CA GLU A 151 4.17 12.58 -8.27
C GLU A 151 2.82 12.07 -7.73
N LYS A 152 2.09 11.28 -8.53
CA LYS A 152 0.74 10.81 -8.16
C LYS A 152 0.77 9.75 -7.06
N ALA A 153 1.72 8.82 -7.11
CA ALA A 153 1.89 7.83 -6.05
C ALA A 153 2.26 8.51 -4.73
N SER A 154 3.16 9.50 -4.76
CA SER A 154 3.51 10.27 -3.57
C SER A 154 2.32 11.01 -2.98
N GLY A 155 1.39 11.54 -3.79
CA GLY A 155 0.16 12.15 -3.28
C GLY A 155 -0.72 11.17 -2.48
N ILE A 156 -0.80 9.90 -2.93
CA ILE A 156 -1.55 8.85 -2.22
C ILE A 156 -0.82 8.43 -0.94
N VAL A 157 0.50 8.21 -1.02
CA VAL A 157 1.34 7.89 0.15
C VAL A 157 1.23 8.99 1.20
N ARG A 158 1.28 10.25 0.79
CA ARG A 158 1.09 11.42 1.65
C ARG A 158 -0.27 11.38 2.35
N SER A 159 -1.34 11.10 1.61
CA SER A 159 -2.69 10.98 2.17
C SER A 159 -2.80 9.83 3.18
N TRP A 160 -2.16 8.70 2.88
CA TRP A 160 -2.07 7.56 3.80
C TRP A 160 -1.33 7.92 5.08
N TRP A 161 -0.17 8.56 4.97
CA TRP A 161 0.60 9.06 6.12
C TRP A 161 -0.16 10.06 6.96
N LYS A 162 -0.87 11.00 6.32
CA LYS A 162 -1.74 11.95 6.99
C LYS A 162 -2.81 11.23 7.82
N TYR A 163 -3.49 10.25 7.23
CA TYR A 163 -4.46 9.41 7.95
C TYR A 163 -3.82 8.71 9.16
N LEU A 164 -2.65 8.08 8.98
CA LEU A 164 -1.93 7.44 10.08
C LEU A 164 -1.56 8.43 11.20
N HIS A 165 -1.15 9.64 10.83
CA HIS A 165 -0.75 10.67 11.77
C HIS A 165 -1.94 11.27 12.53
N GLU A 166 -2.97 11.72 11.81
CA GLU A 166 -4.10 12.46 12.38
C GLU A 166 -5.10 11.54 13.08
N GLU A 167 -5.44 10.39 12.48
CA GLU A 167 -6.50 9.52 12.98
C GLU A 167 -6.00 8.42 13.90
N LEU A 168 -4.77 7.93 13.68
CA LEU A 168 -4.19 6.83 14.46
C LEU A 168 -3.05 7.31 15.38
N HIS A 169 -2.72 8.61 15.37
CA HIS A 169 -1.63 9.19 16.15
C HIS A 169 -0.31 8.43 15.99
N LYS A 170 -0.09 7.85 14.80
CA LYS A 170 1.11 7.05 14.52
C LYS A 170 2.31 7.99 14.47
N PRO A 171 3.41 7.66 15.16
CA PRO A 171 4.62 8.47 15.11
C PRO A 171 5.25 8.41 13.71
N VAL A 172 6.07 9.41 13.41
CA VAL A 172 6.86 9.46 12.18
C VAL A 172 7.76 8.22 12.04
N TRP A 173 7.82 7.65 10.84
CA TRP A 173 8.72 6.53 10.54
C TRP A 173 10.20 6.91 10.74
N LYS A 174 11.01 5.93 11.15
CA LYS A 174 12.37 6.18 11.65
C LYS A 174 13.45 6.01 10.60
N VAL A 175 13.31 5.01 9.75
CA VAL A 175 14.38 4.61 8.83
C VAL A 175 13.84 4.49 7.40
N PHE A 176 14.57 5.07 6.45
CA PHE A 176 14.42 4.74 5.04
C PHE A 176 15.30 3.54 4.73
N ARG A 177 14.74 2.43 4.26
CA ARG A 177 15.47 1.17 4.10
C ARG A 177 16.01 0.97 2.70
N LYS A 178 15.19 1.27 1.68
CA LYS A 178 15.51 0.91 0.29
C LYS A 178 14.79 1.81 -0.72
N PRO A 179 15.50 2.33 -1.74
CA PRO A 179 14.87 3.09 -2.80
C PRO A 179 14.23 2.18 -3.86
N GLY A 180 13.19 2.70 -4.50
CA GLY A 180 12.60 2.20 -5.73
C GLY A 180 12.53 3.34 -6.76
N LEU A 181 11.34 3.64 -7.27
CA LEU A 181 11.10 4.86 -8.06
C LEU A 181 11.23 6.16 -7.24
N ILE A 182 11.07 6.08 -5.92
CA ILE A 182 11.20 7.20 -5.00
C ILE A 182 12.47 6.98 -4.16
N ASP A 183 13.31 8.00 -4.11
CA ASP A 183 14.55 7.97 -3.32
C ASP A 183 14.34 8.49 -1.88
N ALA A 184 15.38 8.34 -1.07
CA ALA A 184 15.35 8.74 0.34
C ALA A 184 15.13 10.24 0.53
N ALA A 185 15.68 11.07 -0.36
CA ALA A 185 15.59 12.53 -0.24
C ALA A 185 14.15 12.98 -0.48
N TYR A 186 13.52 12.48 -1.55
CA TYR A 186 12.14 12.79 -1.87
C TYR A 186 11.18 12.24 -0.80
N ALA A 187 11.35 10.98 -0.37
CA ALA A 187 10.51 10.40 0.68
C ALA A 187 10.61 11.15 2.01
N SER A 188 11.82 11.58 2.40
CA SER A 188 12.04 12.37 3.63
C SER A 188 11.41 13.76 3.54
N HIS A 189 11.47 14.40 2.37
CA HIS A 189 10.81 15.69 2.15
C HIS A 189 9.28 15.59 2.32
N VAL A 190 8.64 14.59 1.69
CA VAL A 190 7.20 14.34 1.84
C VAL A 190 6.85 14.04 3.31
N ARG A 191 7.68 13.26 4.01
CA ARG A 191 7.49 12.97 5.44
C ARG A 191 7.54 14.23 6.29
N GLU A 192 8.52 15.09 6.04
CA GLU A 192 8.69 16.34 6.79
C GLU A 192 7.53 17.29 6.56
N GLU A 193 7.00 17.39 5.34
CA GLU A 193 5.79 18.18 5.08
C GLU A 193 4.60 17.71 5.92
N GLU A 194 4.38 16.39 6.02
CA GLU A 194 3.23 15.84 6.77
C GLU A 194 3.36 15.95 8.28
N TRP A 195 4.53 15.65 8.84
CA TRP A 195 4.72 15.67 10.30
C TRP A 195 5.12 17.04 10.85
N SER A 196 5.74 17.93 10.05
CA SER A 196 6.10 19.29 10.50
C SER A 196 4.92 20.27 10.38
N ALA A 197 3.90 19.96 9.59
CA ALA A 197 2.68 20.78 9.50
C ALA A 197 1.91 20.87 10.83
N VAL A 198 2.24 20.05 11.83
CA VAL A 198 1.63 20.04 13.18
C VAL A 198 2.59 20.62 14.24
N GLY A 199 3.41 21.59 13.83
CA GLY A 199 4.36 22.31 14.68
C GLY A 199 3.99 23.78 14.93
N SER A 200 2.73 24.11 15.24
CA SER A 200 2.38 25.41 15.82
C SER A 200 1.02 25.40 16.54
N HIS A 201 0.86 24.62 17.61
CA HIS A 201 -0.22 24.84 18.61
C HIS A 201 0.18 24.28 19.98
N ASP A 202 1.36 24.65 20.46
CA ASP A 202 1.63 24.67 21.90
C ASP A 202 2.78 25.64 22.17
N GLU A 203 2.43 26.91 22.31
CA GLU A 203 3.07 27.83 23.25
C GLU A 203 2.13 29.01 23.46
N ILE A 204 1.39 28.98 24.56
CA ILE A 204 1.22 30.03 25.57
C ILE A 204 0.06 29.56 26.45
N ILE A 205 0.39 28.94 27.58
CA ILE A 205 -0.46 29.01 28.76
C ILE A 205 0.33 29.83 29.79
N PRO A 206 -0.23 30.94 30.30
CA PRO A 206 0.45 31.90 31.18
C PRO A 206 0.82 31.34 32.56
#